data_AF-A0A6N9QWG8-F1
#
_entry.id   AF-A0A6N9QWG8-F1
#
_cell.length_a   1.000
_cell.length_b   1.000
_cell.length_c   1.000
_cell.angle_alpha   90.00
_cell.angle_beta   90.00
_cell.angle_gamma   90.00
#
_symmetry.space_group_name_H-M   'P 1'
#
loop_
_entity.id
_entity.type
_entity.pdbx_description
1 polymer ?
#
loop_
_entity_poly.entity_id
_entity_poly.type
_entity_poly.pdbx_seq_one_letter_code
_entity_poly.pdbx_strand_id
1 'polypeptide(L)'
;MLLAASGVGWLLLGYVVPWFAVLGRAERPVLALTNGSWFIWVVAAQSMAVVSAMLEPLYPQARQVLSVTAVMCWSIGLVLYCACAVFLSLRLLVYPLTPKTIDAPYWVAMGSLAISVVAGALIVEMDSAPMVDATRGLVGGMAVVLWCFATWLIPVLVALGVWRHAVKRVPLRYDASLWSIVFPLGMYAVAGMYLGRANHLPLLTEVGRWFYWVAAAAWVLTLAAMLGRGARGVFARGRG
;
A
#
# COMPACT_ATOMS: atom_id res chain seq x y z
N MET A 1 -22.41 7.00 6.73
CA MET A 1 -22.26 6.09 7.90
C MET A 1 -20.99 5.26 7.84
N LEU A 2 -20.72 4.52 6.75
CA LEU A 2 -19.49 3.71 6.61
C LEU A 2 -18.20 4.54 6.68
N LEU A 3 -18.12 5.70 5.99
CA LEU A 3 -16.93 6.58 6.10
C LEU A 3 -16.66 7.01 7.55
N ALA A 4 -17.70 7.41 8.29
CA ALA A 4 -17.55 7.83 9.68
C ALA A 4 -17.06 6.67 10.57
N ALA A 5 -17.64 5.48 10.41
CA ALA A 5 -17.20 4.28 11.12
C ALA A 5 -15.75 3.90 10.77
N SER A 6 -15.39 3.93 9.49
CA SER A 6 -14.02 3.70 9.02
C SER A 6 -13.04 4.76 9.52
N GLY A 7 -13.45 6.03 9.57
CA GLY A 7 -12.65 7.13 10.10
C GLY A 7 -12.40 7.01 11.60
N VAL A 8 -13.41 6.63 12.38
CA VAL A 8 -13.26 6.32 13.81
C VAL A 8 -12.34 5.12 14.00
N GLY A 9 -12.56 4.04 13.23
CA GLY A 9 -11.68 2.87 13.27
C GLY A 9 -10.23 3.21 12.90
N TRP A 10 -10.03 4.04 11.88
CA TRP A 10 -8.71 4.51 11.47
C TRP A 10 -8.03 5.34 12.55
N LEU A 11 -8.73 6.29 13.18
CA LEU A 11 -8.18 7.08 14.28
C LEU A 11 -7.83 6.19 15.47
N LEU A 12 -8.76 5.34 15.90
CA LEU A 12 -8.54 4.44 17.03
C LEU A 12 -7.35 3.52 16.77
N LEU A 13 -7.33 2.79 15.66
CA LEU A 13 -6.22 1.90 15.33
C LEU A 13 -4.92 2.66 15.05
N GLY A 14 -5.01 3.84 14.45
CA GLY A 14 -3.87 4.70 14.16
C GLY A 14 -3.14 5.18 15.41
N TYR A 15 -3.83 5.39 16.54
CA TYR A 15 -3.19 5.71 17.82
C TYR A 15 -2.90 4.47 18.67
N VAL A 16 -3.79 3.48 18.64
CA VAL A 16 -3.72 2.28 19.49
C VAL A 16 -2.59 1.33 19.07
N VAL A 17 -2.40 1.10 17.76
CA VAL A 17 -1.38 0.14 17.31
C VAL A 17 0.05 0.66 17.56
N PRO A 18 0.40 1.93 17.27
CA PRO A 18 1.69 2.48 17.68
C PRO A 18 1.85 2.52 19.20
N TRP A 19 0.79 2.86 19.94
CA TRP A 19 0.82 2.84 21.40
C TRP A 19 1.18 1.44 21.94
N PHE A 20 0.53 0.38 21.47
CA PHE A 20 0.86 -0.98 21.89
C PHE A 20 2.22 -1.48 21.35
N ALA A 21 2.64 -1.04 20.16
CA ALA A 21 3.93 -1.40 19.59
C ALA A 21 5.11 -0.71 20.30
N VAL A 22 4.93 0.52 20.77
CA VAL A 22 5.99 1.35 21.38
C VAL A 22 5.97 1.28 22.92
N LEU A 23 4.79 1.26 23.55
CA LEU A 23 4.62 1.33 25.01
C LEU A 23 4.15 0.02 25.63
N GLY A 24 3.62 -0.92 24.84
CA GLY A 24 3.01 -2.15 25.35
C GLY A 24 3.97 -3.31 25.58
N ARG A 25 5.24 -3.23 25.16
CA ARG A 25 6.20 -4.34 25.30
C ARG A 25 7.52 -3.88 25.92
N ALA A 26 7.87 -4.49 27.05
CA ALA A 26 9.15 -4.32 27.73
C ALA A 26 10.34 -4.92 26.96
N GLU A 27 10.09 -5.76 25.95
CA GLU A 27 11.14 -6.43 25.19
C GLU A 27 11.65 -5.57 24.01
N ARG A 28 12.87 -5.07 24.19
CA ARG A 28 13.68 -4.50 23.11
C ARG A 28 14.35 -5.64 22.35
N PRO A 29 14.31 -5.65 21.01
CA PRO A 29 14.21 -4.47 20.15
C PRO A 29 12.96 -4.45 19.24
N VAL A 30 12.15 -3.39 19.36
CA VAL A 30 11.03 -3.07 18.43
C VAL A 30 11.49 -3.07 16.96
N LEU A 31 12.74 -2.68 16.70
CA LEU A 31 13.35 -2.66 15.37
C LEU A 31 13.49 -4.05 14.74
N ALA A 32 13.70 -5.11 15.54
CA ALA A 32 13.79 -6.47 15.03
C ALA A 32 12.44 -6.98 14.49
N LEU A 33 11.34 -6.46 15.05
CA LEU A 33 9.96 -6.82 14.69
C LEU A 33 9.40 -5.97 13.54
N THR A 34 10.06 -4.86 13.18
CA THR A 34 9.65 -4.05 12.03
C THR A 34 9.63 -4.91 10.77
N ASN A 35 8.56 -4.83 9.99
CA ASN A 35 8.47 -5.49 8.69
C ASN A 35 7.49 -4.72 7.79
N GLY A 36 7.31 -5.18 6.56
CA GLY A 36 6.48 -4.47 5.59
C GLY A 36 5.00 -4.27 6.00
N SER A 37 4.48 -5.01 6.98
CA SER A 37 3.11 -4.81 7.49
C SER A 37 2.91 -3.46 8.18
N TRP A 38 3.98 -2.78 8.62
CA TRP A 38 3.88 -1.45 9.23
C TRP A 38 3.35 -0.41 8.23
N PHE A 39 3.62 -0.61 6.93
CA PHE A 39 3.08 0.23 5.87
C PHE A 39 1.55 0.09 5.71
N ILE A 40 0.90 -0.87 6.37
CA ILE A 40 -0.57 -0.94 6.41
C ILE A 40 -1.16 0.30 7.07
N TRP A 41 -0.46 0.95 8.00
CA TRP A 41 -0.90 2.22 8.59
C TRP A 41 -0.98 3.33 7.54
N VAL A 42 0.00 3.38 6.64
CA VAL A 42 0.01 4.29 5.50
C VAL A 42 -1.17 3.96 4.58
N VAL A 43 -1.34 2.68 4.23
CA VAL A 43 -2.44 2.24 3.37
C VAL A 43 -3.79 2.66 3.95
N ALA A 44 -4.00 2.49 5.26
CA ALA A 44 -5.24 2.86 5.92
C ALA A 44 -5.51 4.39 5.85
N ALA A 45 -4.49 5.22 6.09
CA ALA A 45 -4.60 6.67 5.95
C ALA A 45 -4.91 7.07 4.51
N GLN A 46 -4.22 6.48 3.54
CA GLN A 46 -4.44 6.75 2.13
C GLN A 46 -5.81 6.25 1.65
N SER A 47 -6.31 5.13 2.16
CA SER A 47 -7.69 4.68 1.88
C SER A 47 -8.73 5.68 2.35
N MET A 48 -8.55 6.30 3.51
CA MET A 48 -9.43 7.38 3.98
C MET A 48 -9.38 8.60 3.05
N ALA A 49 -8.19 8.94 2.55
CA ALA A 49 -8.02 10.01 1.57
C ALA A 49 -8.73 9.70 0.25
N VAL A 50 -8.54 8.50 -0.30
CA VAL A 50 -9.21 8.02 -1.51
C VAL A 50 -10.73 8.08 -1.36
N VAL A 51 -11.29 7.49 -0.30
CA VAL A 51 -12.75 7.46 -0.14
C VAL A 51 -13.32 8.88 0.05
N SER A 52 -12.61 9.76 0.76
CA SER A 52 -13.04 11.15 0.94
C SER A 52 -13.09 11.90 -0.40
N ALA A 53 -12.06 11.74 -1.24
CA ALA A 53 -12.00 12.34 -2.57
C ALA A 53 -13.06 11.75 -3.52
N MET A 54 -13.31 10.43 -3.48
CA MET A 54 -14.34 9.79 -4.31
C MET A 54 -15.78 10.14 -3.90
N LEU A 55 -16.01 10.49 -2.63
CA LEU A 55 -17.34 10.89 -2.15
C LEU A 55 -17.65 12.36 -2.43
N GLU A 56 -16.66 13.22 -2.62
CA GLU A 56 -16.88 14.66 -2.81
C GLU A 56 -17.83 14.98 -3.97
N PRO A 57 -17.68 14.39 -5.17
CA PRO A 57 -18.59 14.66 -6.29
C PRO A 57 -20.03 14.21 -6.01
N LEU A 58 -20.23 13.23 -5.11
CA LEU A 58 -21.54 12.69 -4.75
C LEU A 58 -22.25 13.53 -3.68
N TYR A 59 -21.49 14.29 -2.89
CA TYR A 59 -22.00 15.11 -1.79
C TYR A 59 -21.42 16.53 -1.82
N PRO A 60 -21.82 17.38 -2.78
CA PRO A 60 -21.30 18.74 -2.91
C PRO A 60 -21.45 19.57 -1.62
N GLN A 61 -22.50 19.31 -0.83
CA GLN A 61 -22.74 20.00 0.45
C GLN A 61 -21.69 19.66 1.52
N ALA A 62 -21.02 18.51 1.40
CA ALA A 62 -19.96 18.06 2.31
C ALA A 62 -18.55 18.33 1.75
N ARG A 63 -18.42 18.99 0.59
CA ARG A 63 -17.15 19.21 -0.13
C ARG A 63 -16.05 19.70 0.79
N GLN A 64 -16.29 20.77 1.56
CA GLN A 64 -15.26 21.36 2.41
C GLN A 64 -14.71 20.36 3.43
N VAL A 65 -15.59 19.59 4.09
CA VAL A 65 -15.19 18.57 5.07
C VAL A 65 -14.47 17.41 4.40
N LEU A 66 -14.94 16.95 3.23
CA LEU A 66 -14.32 15.87 2.48
C LEU A 66 -12.95 16.26 1.94
N SER A 67 -12.78 17.49 1.43
CA SER A 67 -11.51 18.06 1.02
C SER A 67 -10.51 18.12 2.17
N VAL A 68 -10.92 18.64 3.33
CA VAL A 68 -10.06 18.68 4.52
C VAL A 68 -9.65 17.28 4.95
N THR A 69 -10.60 16.35 5.00
CA THR A 69 -10.34 14.95 5.38
C THR A 69 -9.38 14.29 4.39
N ALA A 70 -9.59 14.47 3.09
CA ALA A 70 -8.76 13.87 2.06
C ALA A 70 -7.30 14.35 2.17
N VAL A 71 -7.09 15.67 2.21
CA VAL A 71 -5.75 16.27 2.29
C VAL A 71 -5.06 15.94 3.61
N MET A 72 -5.80 15.97 4.72
CA MET A 72 -5.26 15.63 6.05
C MET A 72 -4.80 14.17 6.11
N CYS A 73 -5.66 13.23 5.70
CA CYS A 73 -5.33 11.80 5.70
C CYS A 73 -4.18 11.49 4.74
N TRP A 74 -4.15 12.12 3.57
CA TRP A 74 -3.06 11.98 2.60
C TRP A 74 -1.72 12.44 3.20
N SER A 75 -1.71 13.62 3.83
CA SER A 75 -0.53 14.20 4.46
C SER A 75 0.00 13.34 5.61
N ILE A 76 -0.90 12.88 6.49
CA ILE A 76 -0.55 11.95 7.59
C ILE A 76 0.02 10.65 7.03
N GLY A 77 -0.60 10.10 5.98
CA GLY A 77 -0.10 8.90 5.31
C GLY A 77 1.33 9.06 4.79
N LEU A 78 1.69 10.21 4.21
CA LEU A 78 3.06 10.47 3.77
C LEU A 78 4.07 10.55 4.92
N VAL A 79 3.71 11.23 6.02
CA VAL A 79 4.57 11.28 7.21
C VAL A 79 4.76 9.89 7.82
N LEU A 80 3.68 9.11 7.90
CA LEU A 80 3.74 7.70 8.36
C LEU A 80 4.60 6.84 7.43
N TYR A 81 4.56 7.08 6.12
CA TYR A 81 5.40 6.39 5.16
C TYR A 81 6.88 6.64 5.44
N CYS A 82 7.27 7.90 5.60
CA CYS A 82 8.65 8.27 5.91
C CYS A 82 9.11 7.61 7.22
N ALA A 83 8.29 7.63 8.27
CA ALA A 83 8.61 6.98 9.52
C ALA A 83 8.81 5.46 9.34
N CYS A 84 7.87 4.77 8.70
CA CYS A 84 7.98 3.33 8.43
C CYS A 84 9.20 2.98 7.57
N ALA A 85 9.50 3.81 6.56
CA ALA A 85 10.65 3.63 5.67
C ALA A 85 11.97 3.79 6.42
N VAL A 86 12.08 4.76 7.35
CA VAL A 86 13.27 4.92 8.20
C VAL A 86 13.45 3.69 9.09
N PHE A 87 12.41 3.24 9.80
CA PHE A 87 12.52 2.05 10.65
C PHE A 87 12.85 0.79 9.85
N LEU A 88 12.23 0.60 8.68
CA LEU A 88 12.53 -0.55 7.82
C LEU A 88 13.98 -0.48 7.31
N SER A 89 14.45 0.69 6.89
CA SER A 89 15.83 0.88 6.41
C SER A 89 16.84 0.61 7.51
N LEU A 90 16.62 1.14 8.72
CA LEU A 90 17.46 0.87 9.89
C LEU A 90 17.49 -0.62 10.23
N ARG A 91 16.34 -1.31 10.18
CA ARG A 91 16.29 -2.77 10.38
C ARG A 91 17.15 -3.49 9.34
N LEU A 92 17.06 -3.11 8.07
CA LEU A 92 17.81 -3.74 6.98
C LEU A 92 19.33 -3.51 7.11
N LEU A 93 19.75 -2.41 7.73
CA LEU A 93 21.16 -2.11 8.01
C LEU A 93 21.70 -2.85 9.25
N VAL A 94 20.87 -3.00 10.29
CA VAL A 94 21.30 -3.55 11.58
C VAL A 94 21.14 -5.07 11.66
N TYR A 95 20.12 -5.65 11.01
CA TYR A 95 19.81 -7.07 11.09
C TYR A 95 20.07 -7.79 9.76
N PRO A 96 20.64 -9.00 9.79
CA PRO A 96 20.93 -9.75 8.58
C PRO A 96 19.64 -10.13 7.85
N LEU A 97 19.63 -9.91 6.54
CA LEU A 97 18.60 -10.39 5.63
C LEU A 97 18.69 -11.90 5.48
N THR A 98 17.82 -12.64 6.16
CA THR A 98 17.67 -14.09 5.92
C THR A 98 16.58 -14.37 4.90
N PRO A 99 16.70 -15.44 4.09
CA PRO A 99 15.67 -15.82 3.10
C PRO A 99 14.28 -16.11 3.70
N LYS A 100 14.23 -16.39 5.01
CA LYS A 100 13.00 -16.60 5.79
C LYS A 100 12.38 -15.28 6.26
N THR A 101 13.18 -14.24 6.45
CA THR A 101 12.74 -12.90 6.88
C THR A 101 12.40 -11.96 5.74
N ILE A 102 12.78 -12.30 4.51
CA ILE A 102 12.25 -11.63 3.31
C ILE A 102 10.85 -12.17 3.07
N ASP A 103 9.86 -11.34 3.36
CA ASP A 103 8.44 -11.71 3.29
C ASP A 103 7.70 -10.83 2.27
N ALA A 104 6.60 -11.33 1.74
CA ALA A 104 5.71 -10.62 0.83
C ALA A 104 5.32 -9.19 1.27
N PRO A 105 5.21 -8.83 2.57
CA PRO A 105 4.95 -7.47 3.02
C PRO A 105 5.97 -6.42 2.56
N TYR A 106 7.19 -6.76 2.11
CA TYR A 106 8.07 -5.75 1.48
C TYR A 106 7.42 -5.10 0.25
N TRP A 107 6.53 -5.82 -0.45
CA TRP A 107 5.74 -5.24 -1.53
C TRP A 107 4.74 -4.19 -1.02
N VAL A 108 4.28 -4.27 0.23
CA VAL A 108 3.37 -3.27 0.83
C VAL A 108 4.06 -1.92 0.98
N ALA A 109 5.39 -1.88 1.13
CA ALA A 109 6.13 -0.62 1.08
C ALA A 109 5.95 0.07 -0.28
N MET A 110 6.13 -0.64 -1.40
CA MET A 110 5.84 -0.09 -2.74
C MET A 110 4.33 0.21 -2.91
N GLY A 111 3.45 -0.70 -2.48
CA GLY A 111 2.00 -0.52 -2.62
C GLY A 111 1.44 0.67 -1.86
N SER A 112 2.02 1.00 -0.71
CA SER A 112 1.64 2.17 0.08
C SER A 112 2.00 3.49 -0.61
N LEU A 113 3.09 3.55 -1.37
CA LEU A 113 3.37 4.67 -2.29
C LEU A 113 2.32 4.72 -3.39
N ALA A 114 2.01 3.58 -4.01
CA ALA A 114 1.06 3.52 -5.12
C ALA A 114 -0.34 4.02 -4.72
N ILE A 115 -0.88 3.61 -3.56
CA ILE A 115 -2.16 4.16 -3.08
C ILE A 115 -2.05 5.64 -2.68
N SER A 116 -0.88 6.11 -2.23
CA SER A 116 -0.64 7.55 -2.00
C SER A 116 -0.70 8.35 -3.30
N VAL A 117 -0.25 7.77 -4.42
CA VAL A 117 -0.39 8.35 -5.76
C VAL A 117 -1.84 8.37 -6.20
N VAL A 118 -2.59 7.28 -6.01
CA VAL A 118 -4.03 7.23 -6.31
C VAL A 118 -4.79 8.30 -5.53
N ALA A 119 -4.56 8.39 -4.22
CA ALA A 119 -5.15 9.41 -3.36
C ALA A 119 -4.80 10.82 -3.84
N GLY A 120 -3.53 11.06 -4.17
CA GLY A 120 -3.08 12.35 -4.67
C GLY A 120 -3.73 12.74 -6.01
N ALA A 121 -3.81 11.81 -6.96
CA ALA A 121 -4.48 12.02 -8.24
C ALA A 121 -5.96 12.35 -8.06
N LEU A 122 -6.67 11.64 -7.17
CA LEU A 122 -8.06 11.93 -6.85
C LEU A 122 -8.24 13.29 -6.17
N ILE A 123 -7.35 13.68 -5.25
CA ILE A 123 -7.38 15.02 -4.64
C ILE A 123 -7.18 16.11 -5.69
N VAL A 124 -6.29 15.90 -6.66
CA VAL A 124 -6.05 16.82 -7.78
C VAL A 124 -7.25 16.93 -8.72
N GLU A 125 -8.12 15.92 -8.77
CA GLU A 125 -9.36 15.93 -9.56
C GLU A 125 -10.56 16.55 -8.81
N MET A 126 -10.48 16.75 -7.48
CA MET A 126 -11.58 17.35 -6.71
C MET A 126 -11.92 18.76 -7.19
N ASP A 127 -13.19 19.14 -7.08
CA ASP A 127 -13.63 20.52 -7.34
C ASP A 127 -12.97 21.53 -6.38
N SER A 128 -13.05 22.81 -6.73
CA SER A 128 -12.42 23.88 -5.94
C SER A 128 -12.97 23.94 -4.51
N ALA A 129 -12.03 23.98 -3.57
CA ALA A 129 -12.26 24.13 -2.15
C ALA A 129 -10.97 24.66 -1.52
N PRO A 130 -11.02 25.51 -0.47
CA PRO A 130 -9.84 26.20 0.04
C PRO A 130 -8.64 25.27 0.34
N MET A 131 -8.89 24.08 0.90
CA MET A 131 -7.84 23.11 1.20
C MET A 131 -7.24 22.45 -0.05
N VAL A 132 -8.09 22.11 -1.04
CA VAL A 132 -7.62 21.51 -2.30
C VAL A 132 -6.81 22.53 -3.07
N ASP A 133 -7.31 23.76 -3.21
CA ASP A 133 -6.67 24.80 -4.01
C ASP A 133 -5.30 25.20 -3.43
N ALA A 134 -5.18 25.22 -2.10
CA ALA A 134 -3.91 25.47 -1.43
C ALA A 134 -2.85 24.36 -1.65
N THR A 135 -3.29 23.13 -1.95
CA THR A 135 -2.40 21.95 -1.99
C THR A 135 -2.29 21.29 -3.37
N ARG A 136 -3.15 21.63 -4.33
CA ARG A 136 -3.31 20.94 -5.62
C ARG A 136 -1.99 20.75 -6.37
N GLY A 137 -1.22 21.82 -6.52
CA GLY A 137 0.09 21.77 -7.18
C GLY A 137 1.10 20.88 -6.46
N LEU A 138 1.16 20.98 -5.12
CA LEU A 138 2.05 20.16 -4.28
C LEU A 138 1.66 18.67 -4.36
N VAL A 139 0.37 18.37 -4.23
CA VAL A 139 -0.14 16.99 -4.27
C VAL A 139 0.12 16.36 -5.63
N GLY A 140 -0.14 17.09 -6.73
CA GLY A 140 0.15 16.63 -8.08
C GLY A 140 1.64 16.37 -8.32
N GLY A 141 2.51 17.29 -7.90
CA GLY A 141 3.96 17.13 -7.99
C GLY A 141 4.48 15.96 -7.16
N MET A 142 4.01 15.82 -5.91
CA MET A 142 4.40 14.70 -5.06
C MET A 142 3.88 13.36 -5.57
N ALA A 143 2.68 13.31 -6.17
CA ALA A 143 2.17 12.08 -6.77
C ALA A 143 3.13 11.56 -7.87
N VAL A 144 3.72 12.44 -8.67
CA VAL A 144 4.74 12.05 -9.67
C VAL A 144 6.02 11.54 -8.98
N VAL A 145 6.52 12.24 -7.96
CA VAL A 145 7.71 11.82 -7.22
C VAL A 145 7.51 10.44 -6.57
N LEU A 146 6.37 10.23 -5.93
CA LEU A 146 6.01 8.97 -5.28
C LEU A 146 5.84 7.84 -6.31
N TRP A 147 5.27 8.14 -7.49
CA TRP A 147 5.19 7.17 -8.58
C TRP A 147 6.59 6.76 -9.06
N CYS A 148 7.49 7.71 -9.32
CA CYS A 148 8.87 7.42 -9.70
C CYS A 148 9.58 6.56 -8.66
N PHE A 149 9.41 6.87 -7.38
CA PHE A 149 10.00 6.08 -6.29
C PHE A 149 9.39 4.68 -6.20
N ALA A 150 8.07 4.54 -6.36
CA ALA A 150 7.40 3.24 -6.42
C ALA A 150 7.93 2.39 -7.58
N THR A 151 8.08 2.98 -8.77
CA THR A 151 8.68 2.33 -9.96
C THR A 151 10.10 1.86 -9.68
N TRP A 152 10.91 2.68 -9.02
CA TRP A 152 12.29 2.36 -8.68
C TRP A 152 12.41 1.18 -7.69
N LEU A 153 11.43 0.99 -6.81
CA LEU A 153 11.41 -0.15 -5.88
C LEU A 153 11.09 -1.49 -6.57
N ILE A 154 10.44 -1.49 -7.74
CA ILE A 154 10.01 -2.72 -8.41
C ILE A 154 11.21 -3.63 -8.76
N PRO A 155 12.28 -3.15 -9.43
CA PRO A 155 13.47 -3.97 -9.69
C PRO A 155 14.08 -4.58 -8.43
N VAL A 156 14.16 -3.81 -7.34
CA VAL A 156 14.71 -4.28 -6.05
C VAL A 156 13.85 -5.40 -5.48
N LEU A 157 12.53 -5.23 -5.47
CA LEU A 157 11.58 -6.22 -4.96
C LEU A 157 11.60 -7.51 -5.78
N VAL A 158 11.67 -7.39 -7.12
CA VAL A 158 11.82 -8.54 -8.02
C VAL A 158 13.14 -9.26 -7.75
N ALA A 159 14.25 -8.53 -7.62
CA ALA A 159 15.56 -9.11 -7.31
C ALA A 159 15.56 -9.86 -5.96
N LEU A 160 14.92 -9.32 -4.93
CA LEU A 160 14.77 -9.99 -3.64
C LEU A 160 13.93 -11.28 -3.76
N GLY A 161 12.87 -11.26 -4.56
CA GLY A 161 12.06 -12.45 -4.86
C GLY A 161 12.85 -13.54 -5.59
N VAL A 162 13.60 -13.15 -6.63
CA VAL A 162 14.48 -14.06 -7.38
C VAL A 162 15.58 -14.63 -6.49
N TRP A 163 16.23 -13.80 -5.66
CA TRP A 163 17.24 -14.26 -4.71
C TRP A 163 16.67 -15.28 -3.72
N ARG A 164 15.47 -15.04 -3.18
CA ARG A 164 14.81 -15.95 -2.23
C ARG A 164 14.47 -17.30 -2.86
N HIS A 165 13.86 -17.30 -4.04
CA HIS A 165 13.28 -18.51 -4.63
C HIS A 165 14.22 -19.24 -5.61
N ALA A 166 15.00 -18.52 -6.41
CA ALA A 166 15.92 -19.11 -7.38
C ALA A 166 17.30 -19.39 -6.78
N VAL A 167 17.90 -18.41 -6.08
CA VAL A 167 19.26 -18.56 -5.53
C VAL A 167 19.25 -19.34 -4.23
N LYS A 168 18.38 -18.98 -3.29
CA LYS A 168 18.27 -19.63 -1.96
C LYS A 168 17.32 -20.82 -1.94
N ARG A 169 16.70 -21.15 -3.08
CA ARG A 169 15.85 -22.32 -3.31
C ARG A 169 14.75 -22.52 -2.26
N VAL A 170 14.22 -21.42 -1.71
CA VAL A 170 13.07 -21.49 -0.80
C VAL A 170 11.84 -21.87 -1.63
N PRO A 171 11.16 -23.00 -1.33
CA PRO A 171 10.06 -23.46 -2.16
C PRO A 171 8.90 -22.48 -2.14
N LEU A 172 8.34 -22.17 -3.31
CA LEU A 172 7.10 -21.41 -3.46
C LEU A 172 5.93 -22.30 -2.98
N ARG A 173 5.54 -22.14 -1.72
CA ARG A 173 4.33 -22.71 -1.16
C ARG A 173 3.33 -21.59 -0.94
N TYR A 174 2.06 -21.86 -1.22
CA TYR A 174 1.01 -20.88 -0.93
C TYR A 174 1.01 -20.55 0.56
N ASP A 175 1.14 -19.27 0.86
CA ASP A 175 0.95 -18.67 2.17
C ASP A 175 0.05 -17.44 2.00
N ALA A 176 -0.77 -17.13 3.00
CA ALA A 176 -1.70 -16.00 2.95
C ALA A 176 -0.98 -14.66 2.69
N SER A 177 0.28 -14.55 3.10
CA SER A 177 1.16 -13.39 2.83
C SER A 177 1.33 -13.08 1.33
N LEU A 178 1.15 -14.05 0.41
CA LEU A 178 1.24 -13.80 -1.04
C LEU A 178 0.21 -12.79 -1.54
N TRP A 179 -0.94 -12.67 -0.88
CA TRP A 179 -1.95 -11.66 -1.19
C TRP A 179 -1.43 -10.23 -1.00
N SER A 180 -0.44 -10.03 -0.11
CA SER A 180 0.22 -8.75 0.10
C SER A 180 1.07 -8.28 -1.09
N ILE A 181 1.29 -9.12 -2.12
CA ILE A 181 1.95 -8.76 -3.39
C ILE A 181 0.92 -8.31 -4.44
N VAL A 182 -0.26 -8.93 -4.42
CA VAL A 182 -1.33 -8.64 -5.40
C VAL A 182 -1.86 -7.22 -5.24
N PHE A 183 -2.08 -6.79 -3.98
CA PHE A 183 -2.55 -5.43 -3.69
C PHE A 183 -1.61 -4.33 -4.24
N PRO A 184 -0.29 -4.34 -3.96
CA PRO A 184 0.65 -3.36 -4.50
C PRO A 184 0.69 -3.30 -6.03
N LEU A 185 0.66 -4.45 -6.71
CA LEU A 185 0.64 -4.50 -8.17
C LEU A 185 -0.63 -3.86 -8.73
N GLY A 186 -1.79 -4.16 -8.15
CA GLY A 186 -3.06 -3.55 -8.52
C GLY A 186 -3.06 -2.05 -8.27
N MET A 187 -2.62 -1.60 -7.09
CA MET A 187 -2.55 -0.17 -6.77
C MET A 187 -1.59 0.57 -7.68
N TYR A 188 -0.45 -0.02 -8.08
CA TYR A 188 0.49 0.61 -9.01
C TYR A 188 -0.12 0.75 -10.41
N ALA A 189 -0.89 -0.25 -10.87
CA ALA A 189 -1.65 -0.15 -12.11
C ALA A 189 -2.65 1.02 -12.07
N VAL A 190 -3.45 1.10 -11.00
CA VAL A 190 -4.44 2.16 -10.78
C VAL A 190 -3.76 3.53 -10.65
N ALA A 191 -2.64 3.61 -9.92
CA ALA A 191 -1.84 4.83 -9.77
C ALA A 191 -1.40 5.38 -11.12
N GLY A 192 -0.83 4.54 -12.00
CA GLY A 192 -0.44 4.95 -13.34
C GLY A 192 -1.62 5.45 -14.18
N MET A 193 -2.77 4.77 -14.13
CA MET A 193 -3.96 5.14 -14.88
C MET A 193 -4.66 6.43 -14.37
N TYR A 194 -4.66 6.70 -13.06
CA TYR A 194 -5.22 7.94 -12.52
C TYR A 194 -4.25 9.11 -12.69
N LEU A 195 -2.98 8.94 -12.32
CA LEU A 195 -1.98 10.00 -12.45
C LEU A 195 -1.75 10.39 -13.91
N GLY A 196 -1.74 9.39 -14.82
CA GLY A 196 -1.63 9.63 -16.25
C GLY A 196 -2.79 10.42 -16.84
N ARG A 197 -4.01 10.25 -16.32
CA ARG A 197 -5.19 11.04 -16.71
C ARG A 197 -5.17 12.44 -16.11
N ALA A 198 -4.92 12.53 -14.80
CA ALA A 198 -4.92 13.80 -14.05
C ALA A 198 -3.86 14.80 -14.57
N ASN A 199 -2.69 14.31 -14.99
CA ASN A 199 -1.58 15.16 -15.44
C ASN A 199 -1.33 15.10 -16.96
N HIS A 200 -2.23 14.49 -17.74
CA HIS A 200 -2.06 14.29 -19.20
C HIS A 200 -0.73 13.62 -19.59
N LEU A 201 -0.33 12.59 -18.84
CA LEU A 201 0.90 11.82 -19.05
C LEU A 201 0.56 10.43 -19.64
N PRO A 202 0.43 10.28 -20.98
CA PRO A 202 -0.03 9.04 -21.61
C PRO A 202 0.87 7.84 -21.30
N LEU A 203 2.18 8.07 -21.12
CA LEU A 203 3.14 7.04 -20.73
C LEU A 203 2.74 6.35 -19.41
N LEU A 204 2.31 7.12 -18.41
CA LEU A 204 1.93 6.58 -17.10
C LEU A 204 0.66 5.73 -17.20
N THR A 205 -0.29 6.16 -18.04
CA THR A 205 -1.52 5.39 -18.32
C THR A 205 -1.19 4.05 -18.98
N GLU A 206 -0.29 4.02 -19.97
CA GLU A 206 0.13 2.78 -20.61
C GLU A 206 0.85 1.83 -19.64
N VAL A 207 1.79 2.36 -18.84
CA VAL A 207 2.46 1.57 -17.80
C VAL A 207 1.43 1.00 -16.82
N GLY A 208 0.45 1.80 -16.40
CA GLY A 208 -0.64 1.35 -15.54
C GLY A 208 -1.43 0.20 -16.16
N ARG A 209 -1.75 0.28 -17.46
CA ARG A 209 -2.49 -0.74 -18.21
C ARG A 209 -1.72 -2.05 -18.34
N TRP A 210 -0.41 -2.00 -18.55
CA TRP A 210 0.43 -3.21 -18.52
C TRP A 210 0.44 -3.85 -17.13
N PHE A 211 0.60 -3.05 -16.08
CA PHE A 211 0.58 -3.55 -14.71
C PHE A 211 -0.78 -4.09 -14.29
N TYR A 212 -1.89 -3.63 -14.89
CA TYR A 212 -3.21 -4.23 -14.67
C TYR A 212 -3.21 -5.72 -15.03
N TRP A 213 -2.68 -6.09 -16.20
CA TRP A 213 -2.59 -7.50 -16.61
C TRP A 213 -1.63 -8.30 -15.73
N VAL A 214 -0.52 -7.70 -15.30
CA VAL A 214 0.41 -8.31 -14.34
C VAL A 214 -0.29 -8.59 -13.01
N ALA A 215 -1.04 -7.62 -12.48
CA ALA A 215 -1.80 -7.75 -11.25
C ALA A 215 -2.90 -8.82 -11.37
N ALA A 216 -3.62 -8.86 -12.50
CA ALA A 216 -4.63 -9.87 -12.77
C ALA A 216 -4.03 -11.28 -12.83
N ALA A 217 -2.89 -11.46 -13.52
CA ALA A 217 -2.18 -12.73 -13.56
C ALA A 217 -1.71 -13.16 -12.15
N ALA A 218 -1.10 -12.24 -11.39
CA ALA A 218 -0.69 -12.51 -10.01
C ALA A 218 -1.86 -12.90 -9.12
N TRP A 219 -3.02 -12.24 -9.28
CA TRP A 219 -4.26 -12.56 -8.56
C TRP A 219 -4.74 -13.98 -8.89
N VAL A 220 -4.85 -14.33 -10.18
CA VAL A 220 -5.31 -15.66 -10.63
C VAL A 220 -4.37 -16.76 -10.13
N LEU A 221 -3.06 -16.56 -10.24
CA LEU A 221 -2.06 -17.53 -9.76
C LEU A 221 -2.15 -17.72 -8.24
N THR A 222 -2.31 -16.64 -7.48
CA THR A 222 -2.45 -16.69 -6.02
C THR A 222 -3.74 -17.40 -5.61
N LEU A 223 -4.85 -17.11 -6.30
CA LEU A 223 -6.13 -17.79 -6.08
C LEU A 223 -6.04 -19.28 -6.39
N ALA A 224 -5.48 -19.66 -7.54
CA ALA A 224 -5.31 -21.05 -7.91
C ALA A 224 -4.46 -21.81 -6.89
N ALA A 225 -3.39 -21.18 -6.38
CA ALA A 225 -2.55 -21.74 -5.33
C ALA A 225 -3.30 -21.91 -3.99
N MET A 226 -4.16 -20.96 -3.62
CA MET A 226 -5.03 -21.05 -2.44
C MET A 226 -6.00 -22.23 -2.56
N LEU A 227 -6.73 -22.34 -3.68
CA LEU A 227 -7.71 -23.39 -3.92
C LEU A 227 -7.04 -24.77 -3.97
N GLY A 228 -5.88 -24.88 -4.62
CA GLY A 228 -5.10 -26.12 -4.66
C GLY A 228 -4.64 -26.59 -3.28
N ARG A 229 -4.29 -25.68 -2.36
CA ARG A 229 -3.97 -26.03 -0.97
C ARG A 229 -5.21 -26.44 -0.18
N GLY A 230 -6.32 -25.72 -0.34
CA GLY A 230 -7.60 -26.03 0.29
C GLY A 230 -8.11 -27.42 -0.08
N ALA A 231 -8.10 -27.76 -1.37
CA ALA A 231 -8.50 -29.07 -1.86
C ALA A 231 -7.66 -30.20 -1.25
N ARG A 232 -6.32 -30.07 -1.23
CA ARG A 232 -5.42 -31.08 -0.62
C ARG A 232 -5.64 -31.24 0.89
N GLY A 233 -5.98 -30.17 1.60
CA GLY A 233 -6.29 -30.21 3.03
C GLY A 233 -7.59 -30.96 3.35
N VAL A 234 -8.61 -30.82 2.49
CA VAL A 234 -9.89 -31.55 2.62
C VAL A 234 -9.71 -33.04 2.32
N PHE A 235 -8.98 -33.39 1.25
CA PHE A 235 -8.70 -34.80 0.92
C PHE A 235 -7.83 -35.53 1.95
N ALA A 236 -6.98 -34.83 2.70
CA ALA A 236 -6.17 -35.41 3.77
C ALA A 236 -6.98 -35.70 5.05
N ARG A 237 -8.03 -34.91 5.34
CA ARG A 237 -8.91 -35.12 6.50
C ARG A 237 -9.98 -36.18 6.29
N GLY A 238 -10.36 -36.48 5.06
CA GLY A 238 -11.33 -37.55 4.74
C GLY A 238 -10.76 -38.97 4.72
N ARG A 239 -9.47 -39.16 5.06
CA ARG A 239 -8.77 -40.46 5.10
C ARG A 239 -8.23 -40.84 6.49
N GLY A 240 -8.52 -40.04 7.52
CA GLY A 240 -8.19 -40.34 8.91
C GLY A 240 -9.45 -40.64 9.70
#